data_AF-A0A0K1PM46-F1
#
_entry.id   AF-A0A0K1PM46-F1
#
_cell.length_a   1.000
_cell.length_b   1.000
_cell.length_c   1.000
_cell.angle_alpha   90.00
_cell.angle_beta   90.00
_cell.angle_gamma   90.00
#
_symmetry.space_group_name_H-M   'P 1'
#
loop_
_entity.id
_entity.type
_entity.pdbx_description
1 polymer ?
#
loop_
_entity_poly.entity_id
_entity_poly.type
_entity_poly.pdbx_seq_one_letter_code
_entity_poly.pdbx_strand_id
1 'polypeptide(L)'
;MSWMDAVAIESVVEARGACSDAEQARRALFEVLAAARAPRRSRAGGGDVRPHWTVTMRVSRSDGLAASAMIVDDAGAVVAQRTVTDRSARTCVPLARAVGAWASLVLDDEIDRTDEPPAEPPPAVPSVPKIATSSRVDAGSVDSFPPLEGDSTSSTPKQRTVDIGATAFFRTEGPARYGVAGVAPFVSVKVSRSWHLRPGLAFGRYFGARVDLCWRIPGNYIERRGLEFDLCGGVDGGVASQGDELSARMSTGPSVILRGELAYGIALELRGVSGLNWIRPSGSSQAPTPSLLAMTGEVGLSMRFQ
;
A
#
# COMPACT_ATOMS: atom_id res chain seq x y z
N MET A 1 -6.74 -6.27 -24.00
CA MET A 1 -7.44 -5.15 -23.31
C MET A 1 -8.94 -5.39 -23.44
N SER A 2 -9.52 -6.07 -22.44
CA SER A 2 -10.98 -6.23 -22.35
C SER A 2 -11.56 -4.89 -21.93
N TRP A 3 -12.44 -4.31 -22.74
CA TRP A 3 -13.21 -3.13 -22.35
C TRP A 3 -14.23 -3.58 -21.31
N MET A 4 -13.81 -3.67 -20.05
CA MET A 4 -14.70 -3.96 -18.93
C MET A 4 -15.74 -2.84 -18.81
N ASP A 5 -16.94 -3.15 -19.28
CA ASP A 5 -18.28 -2.89 -18.73
C ASP A 5 -18.40 -1.93 -17.53
N ALA A 6 -17.86 -0.72 -17.64
CA ALA A 6 -18.15 0.35 -16.69
C ALA A 6 -19.61 0.81 -16.85
N VAL A 7 -20.23 1.14 -15.72
CA VAL A 7 -21.61 1.63 -15.64
C VAL A 7 -21.64 3.12 -15.31
N ALA A 8 -22.65 3.82 -15.79
CA ALA A 8 -22.90 5.21 -15.41
C ALA A 8 -23.24 5.33 -13.92
N ILE A 9 -22.69 6.36 -13.28
CA ILE A 9 -22.97 6.70 -11.88
C ILE A 9 -23.92 7.89 -11.88
N GLU A 10 -25.08 7.74 -11.27
CA GLU A 10 -26.02 8.82 -11.04
C GLU A 10 -25.74 9.46 -9.68
N SER A 11 -25.66 10.78 -9.64
CA SER A 11 -25.46 11.54 -8.40
C SER A 11 -26.71 12.34 -8.04
N VAL A 12 -27.24 12.12 -6.84
CA VAL A 12 -28.42 12.82 -6.33
C VAL A 12 -28.01 13.64 -5.10
N VAL A 13 -28.25 14.95 -5.13
CA VAL A 13 -28.01 15.85 -3.99
C VAL A 13 -29.33 16.34 -3.43
N GLU A 14 -29.66 15.86 -2.24
CA GLU A 14 -30.83 16.25 -1.47
C GLU A 14 -30.42 17.28 -0.41
N ALA A 15 -30.39 18.56 -0.79
CA ALA A 15 -29.96 19.66 0.07
C ALA A 15 -31.11 20.65 0.37
N ARG A 16 -32.31 20.14 0.69
CA ARG A 16 -33.50 21.00 0.91
C ARG A 16 -33.28 21.96 2.10
N GLY A 17 -33.09 23.25 1.79
CA GLY A 17 -33.02 24.35 2.77
C GLY A 17 -31.70 24.50 3.55
N ALA A 18 -30.80 23.51 3.52
CA ALA A 18 -29.56 23.54 4.29
C ALA A 18 -28.44 24.36 3.62
N CYS A 19 -28.46 24.52 2.30
CA CYS A 19 -27.40 25.18 1.53
C CYS A 19 -27.94 26.11 0.46
N SER A 20 -27.34 27.30 0.33
CA SER A 20 -27.63 28.26 -0.75
C SER A 20 -26.98 27.87 -2.08
N ASP A 21 -26.00 26.96 -2.07
CA ASP A 21 -25.15 26.56 -3.19
C ASP A 21 -25.39 25.10 -3.65
N ALA A 22 -26.58 24.55 -3.41
CA ALA A 22 -26.91 23.15 -3.71
C ALA A 22 -26.57 22.72 -5.16
N GLU A 23 -26.80 23.59 -6.15
CA GLU A 23 -26.49 23.31 -7.56
C GLU A 23 -24.98 23.31 -7.87
N GLN A 24 -24.20 24.10 -7.15
CA GLN A 24 -22.74 24.10 -7.27
C GLN A 24 -22.17 22.86 -6.60
N ALA A 25 -22.73 22.46 -5.46
CA ALA A 25 -22.38 21.23 -4.77
C ALA A 25 -22.70 19.99 -5.62
N ARG A 26 -23.87 19.96 -6.30
CA ARG A 26 -24.22 18.88 -7.24
C ARG A 26 -23.22 18.78 -8.39
N ARG A 27 -22.84 19.90 -9.00
CA ARG A 27 -21.81 19.93 -10.05
C ARG A 27 -20.46 19.45 -9.54
N ALA A 28 -20.03 19.88 -8.35
CA ALA A 28 -18.77 19.45 -7.77
C ALA A 28 -18.76 17.93 -7.47
N LEU A 29 -19.87 17.38 -6.96
CA LEU A 29 -20.01 15.94 -6.74
C LEU A 29 -19.91 15.18 -8.08
N PHE A 30 -20.63 15.64 -9.09
CA PHE A 30 -20.60 15.03 -10.42
C PHE A 30 -19.21 15.09 -11.05
N GLU A 31 -18.51 16.22 -10.96
CA GLU A 31 -17.16 16.40 -11.49
C GLU A 31 -16.16 15.41 -10.86
N VAL A 32 -16.23 15.20 -9.54
CA VAL A 32 -15.38 14.23 -8.85
C VAL A 32 -15.72 12.78 -9.26
N LEU A 33 -17.00 12.48 -9.47
CA LEU A 33 -17.46 11.13 -9.87
C LEU A 33 -17.33 10.86 -11.37
N ALA A 34 -17.09 11.87 -12.21
CA ALA A 34 -17.05 11.72 -13.66
C ALA A 34 -15.97 10.74 -14.15
N ALA A 35 -14.89 10.59 -13.37
CA ALA A 35 -13.80 9.65 -13.65
C ALA A 35 -13.93 8.31 -12.90
N ALA A 36 -14.90 8.18 -12.00
CA ALA A 36 -15.16 6.95 -11.27
C ALA A 36 -15.83 5.91 -12.19
N ARG A 37 -15.60 4.64 -11.90
CA ARG A 37 -16.21 3.51 -12.59
C ARG A 37 -16.93 2.65 -11.56
N ALA A 38 -17.98 1.96 -11.95
CA ALA A 38 -18.70 1.02 -11.09
C ALA A 38 -18.82 -0.34 -11.78
N PRO A 39 -18.75 -1.45 -11.04
CA PRO A 39 -18.88 -2.80 -11.60
C PRO A 39 -20.34 -3.09 -12.02
N ARG A 40 -20.53 -3.93 -13.04
CA ARG A 40 -21.85 -4.50 -13.37
C ARG A 40 -22.11 -5.71 -12.48
N ARG A 41 -23.17 -5.69 -11.67
CA ARG A 41 -23.57 -6.86 -10.88
C ARG A 41 -24.83 -7.55 -11.40
N SER A 42 -25.58 -6.91 -12.29
CA SER A 42 -26.78 -7.47 -12.90
C SER A 42 -26.51 -8.83 -13.58
N ARG A 43 -26.93 -9.89 -12.89
CA ARG A 43 -27.11 -11.23 -13.44
C ARG A 43 -28.50 -11.29 -14.05
N ALA A 44 -28.54 -11.20 -15.38
CA ALA A 44 -29.61 -11.66 -16.28
C ALA A 44 -31.03 -11.83 -15.65
N GLY A 45 -31.97 -10.93 -15.98
CA GLY A 45 -33.37 -11.17 -15.61
C GLY A 45 -34.37 -10.06 -15.93
N GLY A 46 -34.52 -9.67 -17.20
CA GLY A 46 -35.79 -9.16 -17.73
C GLY A 46 -36.22 -7.73 -17.33
N GLY A 47 -35.78 -6.74 -18.09
CA GLY A 47 -36.35 -5.38 -18.09
C GLY A 47 -35.35 -4.36 -18.62
N ASP A 48 -35.83 -3.38 -19.40
CA ASP A 48 -35.05 -2.30 -20.07
C ASP A 48 -34.31 -1.33 -19.12
N VAL A 49 -34.09 -1.71 -17.86
CA VAL A 49 -33.41 -0.88 -16.87
C VAL A 49 -31.92 -0.93 -17.16
N ARG A 50 -31.38 0.20 -17.64
CA ARG A 50 -29.94 0.38 -17.76
C ARG A 50 -29.33 0.22 -16.37
N PRO A 51 -28.32 -0.65 -16.17
CA PRO A 51 -27.64 -0.73 -14.89
C PRO A 51 -27.10 0.67 -14.58
N HIS A 52 -27.30 1.14 -13.37
CA HIS A 52 -26.75 2.40 -12.88
C HIS A 52 -26.49 2.26 -11.39
N TRP A 53 -25.39 2.86 -10.95
CA TRP A 53 -25.09 3.01 -9.53
C TRP A 53 -25.51 4.39 -9.08
N THR A 54 -26.07 4.53 -7.89
CA THR A 54 -26.55 5.81 -7.38
C THR A 54 -25.78 6.24 -6.15
N VAL A 55 -25.25 7.47 -6.18
CA VAL A 55 -24.67 8.14 -5.02
C VAL A 55 -25.63 9.23 -4.56
N THR A 56 -26.26 9.04 -3.40
CA THR A 56 -27.16 10.03 -2.79
C THR A 56 -26.45 10.77 -1.66
N MET A 57 -26.46 12.10 -1.70
CA MET A 57 -25.96 12.96 -0.63
C MET A 57 -27.10 13.79 -0.03
N ARG A 58 -27.38 13.60 1.26
CA ARG A 58 -28.33 14.39 2.05
C ARG A 58 -27.60 15.35 2.96
N VAL A 59 -27.92 16.64 2.87
CA VAL A 59 -27.28 17.66 3.73
C VAL A 59 -28.25 18.17 4.77
N SER A 60 -27.79 18.21 6.02
CA SER A 60 -28.50 18.75 7.17
C SER A 60 -27.64 19.80 7.87
N ARG A 61 -28.30 20.73 8.57
CA ARG A 61 -27.64 21.77 9.36
C ARG A 61 -28.08 21.65 10.82
N SER A 62 -27.11 21.47 11.71
CA SER A 62 -27.28 21.56 13.16
C SER A 62 -26.22 22.50 13.72
N ASP A 63 -25.16 21.99 14.37
CA ASP A 63 -23.99 22.76 14.87
C ASP A 63 -22.89 22.96 13.81
N GLY A 64 -23.31 22.97 12.54
CA GLY A 64 -22.44 22.86 11.37
C GLY A 64 -23.18 22.23 10.20
N LEU A 65 -22.48 22.03 9.08
CA LEU A 65 -23.02 21.25 7.97
C LEU A 65 -22.63 19.78 8.12
N ALA A 66 -23.61 18.90 7.94
CA ALA A 66 -23.43 17.46 7.94
C ALA A 66 -24.03 16.86 6.68
N ALA A 67 -23.26 16.07 5.93
CA ALA A 67 -23.68 15.35 4.75
C ALA A 67 -23.74 13.84 5.04
N SER A 68 -24.91 13.23 4.94
CA SER A 68 -25.08 11.77 4.92
C SER A 68 -25.09 11.30 3.48
N ALA A 69 -24.13 10.46 3.11
CA ALA A 69 -23.99 9.89 1.78
C ALA A 69 -24.26 8.39 1.78
N MET A 70 -24.85 7.89 0.69
CA MET A 70 -25.19 6.48 0.49
C MET A 70 -24.91 6.09 -0.96
N ILE A 71 -24.37 4.89 -1.16
CA ILE A 71 -24.11 4.29 -2.48
C ILE A 71 -25.01 3.07 -2.62
N VAL A 72 -25.76 3.02 -3.72
CA VAL A 72 -26.68 1.94 -4.08
C VAL A 72 -26.22 1.33 -5.40
N ASP A 73 -26.14 0.01 -5.48
CA ASP A 73 -25.77 -0.69 -6.72
C ASP A 73 -26.95 -0.83 -7.70
N ASP A 74 -26.68 -1.43 -8.85
CA ASP A 74 -27.66 -1.66 -9.92
C ASP A 74 -28.78 -2.63 -9.53
N ALA A 75 -28.63 -3.40 -8.44
CA ALA A 75 -29.67 -4.25 -7.86
C ALA A 75 -30.51 -3.52 -6.79
N GLY A 76 -30.20 -2.26 -6.49
CA GLY A 76 -30.86 -1.49 -5.43
C GLY A 76 -30.32 -1.81 -4.03
N ALA A 77 -29.22 -2.57 -3.91
CA ALA A 77 -28.61 -2.87 -2.62
C ALA A 77 -27.71 -1.73 -2.15
N VAL A 78 -27.80 -1.39 -0.86
CA VAL A 78 -26.91 -0.39 -0.26
C VAL A 78 -25.53 -1.02 -0.08
N VAL A 79 -24.54 -0.45 -0.77
CA VAL A 79 -23.15 -0.93 -0.74
C VAL A 79 -22.37 -0.24 0.37
N ALA A 80 -22.57 1.06 0.54
CA ALA A 80 -21.89 1.82 1.58
C ALA A 80 -22.69 3.05 2.01
N GLN A 81 -22.47 3.47 3.26
CA GLN A 81 -23.05 4.67 3.82
C GLN A 81 -22.00 5.38 4.69
N ARG A 82 -21.97 6.71 4.65
CA ARG A 82 -21.06 7.52 5.47
C ARG A 82 -21.65 8.89 5.80
N THR A 83 -21.34 9.39 6.99
CA THR A 83 -21.63 10.79 7.37
C THR A 83 -20.34 11.60 7.42
N VAL A 84 -20.34 12.76 6.77
CA VAL A 84 -19.25 13.74 6.77
C VAL A 84 -19.75 15.02 7.44
N THR A 85 -19.01 15.51 8.43
CA THR A 85 -19.38 16.72 9.17
C THR A 85 -18.29 17.76 9.04
N ASP A 86 -18.67 19.01 8.75
CA ASP A 86 -17.78 20.16 8.78
C ASP A 86 -18.48 21.31 9.52
N ARG A 87 -17.95 21.62 10.72
CA ARG A 87 -18.47 22.68 11.59
C ARG A 87 -18.12 24.08 11.08
N SER A 88 -17.11 24.18 10.23
CA SER A 88 -16.62 25.45 9.65
C SER A 88 -17.23 25.75 8.28
N ALA A 89 -17.76 24.72 7.59
CA ALA A 89 -18.35 24.86 6.27
C ALA A 89 -19.58 25.78 6.29
N ARG A 90 -19.53 26.80 5.44
CA ARG A 90 -20.68 27.67 5.14
C ARG A 90 -21.43 27.25 3.89
N THR A 91 -20.79 26.45 3.05
CA THR A 91 -21.24 26.02 1.72
C THR A 91 -21.24 24.50 1.62
N CYS A 92 -22.07 23.95 0.74
CA CYS A 92 -22.16 22.51 0.50
C CYS A 92 -21.04 21.98 -0.41
N VAL A 93 -20.36 22.82 -1.20
CA VAL A 93 -19.33 22.38 -2.16
C VAL A 93 -18.19 21.57 -1.52
N PRO A 94 -17.57 21.96 -0.39
CA PRO A 94 -16.51 21.15 0.23
C PRO A 94 -16.99 19.77 0.68
N LEU A 95 -18.20 19.69 1.25
CA LEU A 95 -18.83 18.43 1.62
C LEU A 95 -19.10 17.54 0.41
N ALA A 96 -19.60 18.13 -0.69
CA ALA A 96 -19.83 17.41 -1.94
C ALA A 96 -18.53 16.81 -2.52
N ARG A 97 -17.42 17.55 -2.48
CA ARG A 97 -16.11 17.03 -2.90
C ARG A 97 -15.63 15.90 -2.00
N ALA A 98 -15.77 16.05 -0.68
CA ALA A 98 -15.40 15.01 0.28
C ALA A 98 -16.23 13.73 0.10
N VAL A 99 -17.54 13.87 -0.11
CA VAL A 99 -18.44 12.75 -0.41
C VAL A 99 -18.08 12.10 -1.74
N GLY A 100 -17.82 12.88 -2.79
CA GLY A 100 -17.39 12.36 -4.09
C GLY A 100 -16.09 11.56 -4.00
N ALA A 101 -15.09 12.08 -3.28
CA ALA A 101 -13.81 11.39 -3.10
C ALA A 101 -13.97 10.08 -2.32
N TRP A 102 -14.77 10.09 -1.25
CA TRP A 102 -15.12 8.86 -0.53
C TRP A 102 -15.83 7.85 -1.43
N ALA A 103 -16.82 8.29 -2.22
CA ALA A 103 -17.59 7.41 -3.08
C ALA A 103 -16.72 6.79 -4.18
N SER A 104 -15.80 7.55 -4.79
CA SER A 104 -14.83 7.02 -5.75
C SER A 104 -13.98 5.90 -5.15
N LEU A 105 -13.53 6.03 -3.89
CA LEU A 105 -12.75 4.99 -3.23
C LEU A 105 -13.55 3.70 -3.00
N VAL A 106 -14.82 3.82 -2.60
CA VAL A 106 -15.69 2.65 -2.43
C VAL A 106 -15.91 1.96 -3.78
N LEU A 107 -16.15 2.73 -4.84
CA LEU A 107 -16.37 2.18 -6.16
C LEU A 107 -15.13 1.48 -6.73
N ASP A 108 -13.93 2.02 -6.50
CA ASP A 108 -12.66 1.38 -6.87
C ASP A 108 -12.49 0.03 -6.10
N ASP A 109 -12.76 -0.01 -4.78
CA ASP A 109 -12.72 -1.24 -3.96
C ASP A 109 -13.73 -2.30 -4.45
N GLU A 110 -14.91 -1.89 -4.93
CA GLU A 110 -15.90 -2.82 -5.48
C GLU A 110 -15.52 -3.39 -6.85
N ILE A 111 -14.76 -2.64 -7.66
CA ILE A 111 -14.17 -3.17 -8.90
C ILE A 111 -13.15 -4.25 -8.54
N ASP A 112 -12.24 -3.94 -7.61
CA ASP A 112 -11.20 -4.89 -7.19
C ASP A 112 -11.80 -6.18 -6.59
N ARG A 113 -12.88 -6.08 -5.82
CA ARG A 113 -13.62 -7.24 -5.30
C ARG A 113 -14.28 -8.10 -6.38
N THR A 114 -14.68 -7.50 -7.49
CA THR A 114 -15.29 -8.23 -8.60
C THR A 114 -14.23 -9.02 -9.38
N ASP A 115 -13.00 -8.53 -9.40
CA ASP A 115 -11.85 -9.22 -10.01
C ASP A 115 -11.23 -10.30 -9.11
N GLU A 116 -11.51 -10.29 -7.80
CA GLU A 116 -11.10 -11.37 -6.88
C GLU A 116 -11.96 -12.63 -7.15
N PRO A 117 -11.34 -13.79 -7.44
CA PRO A 117 -12.10 -15.02 -7.64
C PRO A 117 -12.90 -15.35 -6.37
N PRO A 118 -14.15 -15.84 -6.51
CA PRO A 118 -15.02 -16.11 -5.38
C PRO A 118 -14.29 -17.03 -4.41
N ALA A 119 -14.11 -16.54 -3.18
CA ALA A 119 -13.54 -17.34 -2.10
C ALA A 119 -14.33 -18.65 -1.99
N GLU A 120 -13.62 -19.76 -2.08
CA GLU A 120 -14.20 -21.09 -1.88
C GLU A 120 -14.98 -21.08 -0.56
N PRO A 121 -16.26 -21.51 -0.54
CA PRO A 121 -17.07 -21.45 0.66
C PRO A 121 -16.32 -22.19 1.77
N PRO A 122 -16.28 -21.62 3.00
CA PRO A 122 -15.64 -22.31 4.11
C PRO A 122 -16.24 -23.71 4.23
N PRO A 123 -15.43 -24.76 4.45
CA PRO A 123 -15.94 -26.11 4.63
C PRO A 123 -17.00 -26.08 5.72
N ALA A 124 -18.16 -26.67 5.44
CA ALA A 124 -19.28 -26.74 6.37
C ALA A 124 -18.77 -27.28 7.71
N VAL A 125 -18.72 -26.41 8.72
CA VAL A 125 -18.33 -26.80 10.07
C VAL A 125 -19.39 -27.79 10.55
N PRO A 126 -19.06 -29.06 10.84
CA PRO A 126 -20.02 -29.97 11.44
C PRO A 126 -20.46 -29.36 12.78
N SER A 127 -21.77 -29.27 12.96
CA SER A 127 -22.38 -28.75 14.19
C SER A 127 -21.97 -29.64 15.37
N VAL A 128 -21.00 -29.21 16.16
CA VAL A 128 -20.59 -29.90 17.39
C VAL A 128 -21.70 -29.68 18.44
N PRO A 129 -22.27 -30.74 19.05
CA PRO A 129 -23.25 -30.58 20.11
C PRO A 129 -22.61 -29.96 21.36
N LYS A 130 -23.29 -28.98 21.94
CA LYS A 130 -22.95 -28.39 23.24
C LYS A 130 -22.95 -29.49 24.32
N ILE A 131 -21.78 -29.80 24.86
CA ILE A 131 -21.67 -30.55 26.12
C ILE A 131 -20.99 -29.65 27.15
N ALA A 132 -21.57 -29.65 28.35
CA ALA A 132 -21.28 -28.77 29.46
C ALA A 132 -19.91 -29.02 30.13
N THR A 133 -19.48 -27.96 30.79
CA THR A 133 -18.38 -27.74 31.74
C THR A 133 -17.95 -28.95 32.60
N SER A 134 -16.62 -29.18 32.71
CA SER A 134 -15.94 -29.52 33.98
C SER A 134 -14.41 -29.42 33.86
N SER A 135 -13.77 -28.97 34.94
CA SER A 135 -12.32 -28.82 35.13
C SER A 135 -11.63 -30.13 35.55
N ARG A 136 -10.41 -30.41 35.07
CA ARG A 136 -9.19 -30.65 35.88
C ARG A 136 -7.97 -31.04 35.03
N VAL A 137 -6.82 -30.72 35.63
CA VAL A 137 -5.41 -30.88 35.26
C VAL A 137 -5.02 -32.32 34.90
N ASP A 138 -4.15 -32.51 33.89
CA ASP A 138 -2.91 -33.30 34.04
C ASP A 138 -1.89 -33.14 32.91
N ALA A 139 -0.64 -33.34 33.30
CA ALA A 139 0.57 -33.18 32.50
C ALA A 139 0.96 -34.46 31.73
N GLY A 140 1.59 -34.26 30.57
CA GLY A 140 2.50 -35.22 29.94
C GLY A 140 1.93 -36.06 28.79
N SER A 141 2.42 -35.81 27.57
CA SER A 141 3.01 -36.85 26.70
C SER A 141 3.53 -36.22 25.41
N VAL A 142 4.74 -36.63 25.03
CA VAL A 142 5.40 -36.38 23.75
C VAL A 142 4.84 -37.37 22.71
N ASP A 143 5.13 -37.10 21.43
CA ASP A 143 4.90 -37.89 20.22
C ASP A 143 3.54 -37.77 19.51
N SER A 144 3.55 -37.02 18.41
CA SER A 144 3.66 -37.60 17.05
C SER A 144 3.38 -36.51 16.00
N PHE A 145 4.39 -36.15 15.22
CA PHE A 145 4.20 -35.37 13.99
C PHE A 145 3.59 -36.30 12.91
N PRO A 146 2.46 -35.94 12.29
CA PRO A 146 2.00 -36.63 11.09
C PRO A 146 2.86 -36.20 9.88
N PRO A 147 3.01 -37.08 8.87
CA PRO A 147 3.90 -36.86 7.75
C PRO A 147 3.37 -35.76 6.82
N LEU A 148 4.28 -34.91 6.33
CA LEU A 148 4.03 -34.00 5.21
C LEU A 148 3.85 -34.84 3.94
N GLU A 149 2.62 -35.28 3.67
CA GLU A 149 2.23 -35.70 2.33
C GLU A 149 2.10 -34.46 1.45
N GLY A 150 3.01 -34.37 0.48
CA GLY A 150 3.10 -33.28 -0.48
C GLY A 150 1.92 -33.31 -1.43
N ASP A 151 0.87 -32.60 -1.08
CA ASP A 151 -0.21 -32.32 -2.00
C ASP A 151 0.26 -31.26 -3.00
N SER A 152 0.56 -31.73 -4.19
CA SER A 152 1.00 -30.93 -5.33
C SER A 152 -0.19 -30.20 -5.93
N THR A 153 -0.79 -29.28 -5.17
CA THR A 153 -1.86 -28.44 -5.69
C THR A 153 -1.25 -27.31 -6.51
N SER A 154 -1.31 -27.51 -7.83
CA SER A 154 -1.29 -26.49 -8.90
C SER A 154 -1.51 -25.06 -8.38
N SER A 155 -0.42 -24.37 -8.02
CA SER A 155 -0.45 -22.94 -7.77
C SER A 155 -0.63 -22.25 -9.11
N THR A 156 -1.83 -21.77 -9.40
CA THR A 156 -2.03 -20.74 -10.43
C THR A 156 -0.98 -19.65 -10.17
N PRO A 157 -0.18 -19.23 -11.17
CA PRO A 157 0.94 -18.33 -10.92
C PRO A 157 0.40 -17.02 -10.37
N LYS A 158 0.51 -16.87 -9.05
CA LYS A 158 0.23 -15.64 -8.32
C LYS A 158 1.04 -14.55 -9.00
N GLN A 159 0.37 -13.62 -9.70
CA GLN A 159 1.03 -12.54 -10.44
C GLN A 159 2.08 -11.90 -9.54
N ARG A 160 3.35 -12.08 -9.92
CA ARG A 160 4.49 -11.58 -9.15
C ARG A 160 4.78 -10.19 -9.67
N THR A 161 4.35 -9.18 -8.92
CA THR A 161 4.76 -7.81 -9.20
C THR A 161 6.25 -7.68 -8.93
N VAL A 162 7.00 -7.23 -9.93
CA VAL A 162 8.44 -6.97 -9.85
C VAL A 162 8.65 -5.49 -10.18
N ASP A 163 9.28 -4.74 -9.27
CA ASP A 163 9.76 -3.40 -9.57
C ASP A 163 11.27 -3.45 -9.86
N ILE A 164 11.72 -2.75 -10.89
CA ILE A 164 13.14 -2.60 -11.22
C ILE A 164 13.48 -1.12 -11.17
N GLY A 165 14.57 -0.74 -10.52
CA GLY A 165 14.95 0.65 -10.38
C GLY A 165 16.43 0.88 -10.20
N ALA A 166 16.80 2.15 -10.12
CA ALA A 166 18.14 2.60 -9.82
C ALA A 166 18.10 3.84 -8.92
N THR A 167 18.95 3.87 -7.89
CA THR A 167 19.13 5.03 -7.02
C THR A 167 20.52 5.62 -7.19
N ALA A 168 20.64 6.94 -7.05
CA ALA A 168 21.89 7.57 -6.70
C ALA A 168 21.98 7.61 -5.18
N PHE A 169 23.12 7.21 -4.62
CA PHE A 169 23.33 7.19 -3.18
C PHE A 169 24.49 8.09 -2.77
N PHE A 170 24.38 8.64 -1.56
CA PHE A 170 25.43 9.33 -0.85
C PHE A 170 25.52 8.76 0.57
N ARG A 171 26.70 8.27 0.94
CA ARG A 171 26.97 7.63 2.23
C ARG A 171 28.04 8.41 2.98
N THR A 172 27.78 8.69 4.24
CA THR A 172 28.73 9.34 5.16
C THR A 172 29.24 8.35 6.19
N GLU A 173 30.48 8.56 6.64
CA GLU A 173 31.11 7.75 7.67
C GLU A 173 31.59 8.60 8.83
N GLY A 174 31.00 8.36 10.01
CA GLY A 174 31.38 9.04 11.25
C GLY A 174 31.22 10.56 11.19
N PRO A 175 31.86 11.32 12.10
CA PRO A 175 31.80 12.77 12.11
C PRO A 175 32.57 13.35 10.91
N ALA A 176 31.88 13.44 9.78
CA ALA A 176 32.10 14.35 8.66
C ALA A 176 33.43 14.26 7.88
N ARG A 177 34.23 13.19 7.99
CA ARG A 177 35.55 13.19 7.33
C ARG A 177 35.50 12.82 5.85
N TYR A 178 34.67 11.86 5.42
CA TYR A 178 34.60 11.43 4.01
C TYR A 178 33.20 10.93 3.64
N GLY A 179 32.78 11.22 2.41
CA GLY A 179 31.53 10.72 1.81
C GLY A 179 31.81 9.95 0.53
N VAL A 180 31.10 8.84 0.32
CA VAL A 180 31.13 8.10 -0.94
C VAL A 180 29.79 8.26 -1.65
N ALA A 181 29.84 8.45 -2.96
CA ALA A 181 28.67 8.55 -3.81
C ALA A 181 28.75 7.51 -4.93
N GLY A 182 27.59 7.12 -5.44
CA GLY A 182 27.51 6.15 -6.52
C GLY A 182 26.08 5.93 -6.98
N VAL A 183 25.91 4.87 -7.75
CA VAL A 183 24.61 4.41 -8.25
C VAL A 183 24.34 2.99 -7.80
N ALA A 184 23.08 2.68 -7.51
CA ALA A 184 22.67 1.39 -7.04
C ALA A 184 21.42 0.87 -7.76
N PRO A 185 21.55 0.00 -8.78
CA PRO A 185 20.41 -0.74 -9.31
C PRO A 185 19.84 -1.69 -8.24
N PHE A 186 18.53 -1.84 -8.25
CA PHE A 186 17.81 -2.72 -7.34
C PHE A 186 16.61 -3.39 -8.03
N VAL A 187 16.18 -4.49 -7.46
CA VAL A 187 14.93 -5.18 -7.82
C VAL A 187 14.10 -5.30 -6.56
N SER A 188 12.80 -5.04 -6.64
CA SER A 188 11.85 -5.26 -5.56
C SER A 188 10.88 -6.37 -5.95
N VAL A 189 10.81 -7.42 -5.13
CA VAL A 189 9.96 -8.57 -5.37
C VAL A 189 8.94 -8.68 -4.24
N LYS A 190 7.65 -8.69 -4.60
CA LYS A 190 6.57 -8.86 -3.64
C LYS A 190 6.55 -10.29 -3.07
N VAL A 191 6.77 -10.43 -1.77
CA VAL A 191 6.76 -11.72 -1.06
C VAL A 191 5.37 -12.01 -0.51
N SER A 192 4.68 -11.00 0.01
CA SER A 192 3.31 -11.10 0.54
C SER A 192 2.49 -9.84 0.22
N ARG A 193 1.27 -9.70 0.78
CA ARG A 193 0.43 -8.51 0.57
C ARG A 193 1.13 -7.21 0.97
N SER A 194 1.92 -7.25 2.06
CA SER A 194 2.59 -6.06 2.63
C SER A 194 4.11 -6.17 2.68
N TRP A 195 4.69 -7.34 2.41
CA TRP A 195 6.14 -7.54 2.48
C TRP A 195 6.76 -7.68 1.10
N HIS A 196 7.89 -7.02 0.90
CA HIS A 196 8.70 -7.16 -0.31
C HIS A 196 10.18 -7.26 0.04
N LEU A 197 10.91 -7.97 -0.81
CA LEU A 197 12.34 -8.15 -0.73
C LEU A 197 13.02 -7.25 -1.76
N ARG A 198 14.05 -6.51 -1.35
CA ARG A 198 14.75 -5.55 -2.20
C ARG A 198 16.26 -5.81 -2.20
N PRO A 199 16.76 -6.73 -3.04
CA PRO A 199 18.18 -6.80 -3.36
C PRO A 199 18.64 -5.61 -4.21
N GLY A 200 19.84 -5.11 -3.94
CA GLY A 200 20.51 -4.07 -4.72
C GLY A 200 22.01 -4.25 -4.76
N LEU A 201 22.63 -3.71 -5.80
CA LEU A 201 24.08 -3.64 -5.98
C LEU A 201 24.48 -2.18 -6.02
N ALA A 202 25.59 -1.80 -5.38
CA ALA A 202 26.11 -0.44 -5.37
C ALA A 202 27.41 -0.38 -6.17
N PHE A 203 27.54 0.65 -7.01
CA PHE A 203 28.70 0.90 -7.86
C PHE A 203 29.18 2.35 -7.70
N GLY A 204 30.49 2.55 -7.68
CA GLY A 204 31.15 3.85 -7.53
C GLY A 204 32.45 3.72 -6.77
N ARG A 205 32.73 4.65 -5.86
CA ARG A 205 33.83 4.50 -4.87
C ARG A 205 33.56 3.42 -3.82
N TYR A 206 32.35 2.87 -3.83
CA TYR A 206 31.92 1.73 -3.05
C TYR A 206 31.33 0.70 -4.02
N PHE A 207 31.84 -0.53 -3.94
CA PHE A 207 31.30 -1.69 -4.64
C PHE A 207 30.74 -2.65 -3.59
N GLY A 208 29.43 -2.90 -3.63
CA GLY A 208 28.79 -3.72 -2.60
C GLY A 208 27.42 -4.22 -3.01
N ALA A 209 26.85 -5.04 -2.13
CA ALA A 209 25.50 -5.55 -2.26
C ALA A 209 24.71 -5.27 -0.99
N ARG A 210 23.40 -5.06 -1.15
CA ARG A 210 22.47 -4.85 -0.06
C ARG A 210 21.23 -5.70 -0.27
N VAL A 211 20.71 -6.25 0.82
CA VAL A 211 19.43 -6.97 0.83
C VAL A 211 18.58 -6.41 1.94
N ASP A 212 17.39 -5.92 1.58
CA ASP A 212 16.41 -5.39 2.51
C ASP A 212 15.12 -6.19 2.48
N LEU A 213 14.55 -6.42 3.66
CA LEU A 213 13.18 -6.87 3.82
C LEU A 213 12.34 -5.68 4.27
N CYS A 214 11.31 -5.35 3.49
CA CYS A 214 10.54 -4.13 3.64
C CYS A 214 9.07 -4.44 3.90
N TRP A 215 8.49 -3.74 4.87
CA TRP A 215 7.07 -3.71 5.15
C TRP A 215 6.45 -2.43 4.60
N ARG A 216 5.50 -2.59 3.69
CA ARG A 216 4.82 -1.50 3.00
C ARG A 216 3.59 -1.05 3.77
N ILE A 217 3.55 0.24 4.06
CA ILE A 217 2.42 0.93 4.66
C ILE A 217 1.82 1.82 3.55
N PRO A 218 0.62 1.48 3.03
CA PRO A 218 -0.03 2.31 2.03
C PRO A 218 -0.36 3.67 2.65
N GLY A 219 0.11 4.75 2.02
CA GLY A 219 -0.24 6.10 2.44
C GLY A 219 -1.70 6.41 2.08
N ASN A 220 -2.43 7.01 3.02
CA ASN A 220 -3.80 7.41 2.81
C ASN A 220 -3.83 8.83 2.21
N TYR A 221 -4.00 8.96 0.90
CA TYR A 221 -4.32 10.24 0.27
C TYR A 221 -5.58 10.12 -0.59
N ILE A 222 -6.52 10.99 -0.25
CA ILE A 222 -7.88 11.18 -0.80
C ILE A 222 -7.87 11.53 -2.31
N GLU A 223 -6.72 11.65 -2.97
CA GLU A 223 -6.59 12.19 -4.34
C GLU A 223 -5.54 11.47 -5.24
N ARG A 224 -5.49 10.12 -5.20
CA ARG A 224 -4.90 9.28 -6.28
C ARG A 224 -3.44 9.57 -6.71
N ARG A 225 -2.55 10.00 -5.81
CA ARG A 225 -1.11 10.13 -6.11
C ARG A 225 -0.21 9.24 -5.23
N GLY A 226 -0.65 7.99 -5.06
CA GLY A 226 0.10 6.80 -4.62
C GLY A 226 1.43 7.06 -3.90
N LEU A 227 1.37 7.67 -2.71
CA LEU A 227 2.52 7.72 -1.81
C LEU A 227 2.53 6.44 -0.97
N GLU A 228 3.59 5.66 -1.09
CA GLU A 228 3.85 4.47 -0.29
C GLU A 228 4.99 4.79 0.68
N PHE A 229 4.86 4.32 1.91
CA PHE A 229 5.93 4.40 2.90
C PHE A 229 6.36 2.98 3.28
N ASP A 230 7.63 2.66 3.04
CA ASP A 230 8.19 1.35 3.33
C ASP A 230 9.17 1.43 4.50
N LEU A 231 8.96 0.59 5.51
CA LEU A 231 9.89 0.37 6.63
C LEU A 231 10.70 -0.88 6.34
N CYS A 232 12.03 -0.76 6.25
CA CYS A 232 12.89 -1.89 5.95
C CYS A 232 13.95 -2.14 7.02
N GLY A 233 14.36 -3.39 7.12
CA GLY A 233 15.58 -3.81 7.79
C GLY A 233 16.44 -4.61 6.82
N GLY A 234 17.74 -4.36 6.82
CA GLY A 234 18.63 -5.03 5.89
C GLY A 234 20.08 -5.07 6.32
N VAL A 235 20.85 -5.78 5.51
CA VAL A 235 22.30 -5.90 5.62
C VAL A 235 22.92 -5.44 4.31
N ASP A 236 24.01 -4.69 4.41
CA ASP A 236 24.83 -4.31 3.27
C ASP A 236 26.29 -4.65 3.52
N GLY A 237 26.99 -5.05 2.46
CA GLY A 237 28.39 -5.45 2.53
C GLY A 237 29.10 -5.15 1.22
N GLY A 238 30.35 -4.71 1.32
CA GLY A 238 31.12 -4.33 0.15
C GLY A 238 32.52 -3.84 0.47
N VAL A 239 33.19 -3.34 -0.55
CA VAL A 239 34.51 -2.73 -0.49
C VAL A 239 34.42 -1.28 -0.91
N ALA A 240 35.04 -0.40 -0.13
CA ALA A 240 35.23 1.01 -0.49
C ALA A 240 36.67 1.23 -0.93
N SER A 241 36.85 1.94 -2.04
CA SER A 241 38.16 2.39 -2.50
C SER A 241 38.35 3.85 -2.10
N GLN A 242 39.47 4.13 -1.42
CA GLN A 242 39.90 5.46 -1.03
C GLN A 242 41.36 5.65 -1.47
N GLY A 243 41.55 6.20 -2.68
CA GLY A 243 42.88 6.20 -3.29
C GLY A 243 43.33 4.77 -3.57
N ASP A 244 44.51 4.42 -3.05
CA ASP A 244 45.08 3.06 -3.19
C ASP A 244 44.63 2.09 -2.09
N GLU A 245 43.83 2.55 -1.11
CA GLU A 245 43.37 1.72 -0.01
C GLU A 245 41.98 1.12 -0.28
N LEU A 246 41.85 -0.19 -0.03
CA LEU A 246 40.59 -0.94 -0.09
C LEU A 246 40.14 -1.31 1.32
N SER A 247 38.96 -0.85 1.70
CA SER A 247 38.36 -1.14 3.01
C SER A 247 37.11 -2.00 2.86
N ALA A 248 37.11 -3.20 3.45
CA ALA A 248 35.91 -4.03 3.55
C ALA A 248 34.93 -3.45 4.59
N ARG A 249 33.63 -3.53 4.30
CA ARG A 249 32.56 -2.97 5.14
C ARG A 249 31.36 -3.89 5.16
N MET A 250 30.71 -3.96 6.31
CA MET A 250 29.42 -4.61 6.46
C MET A 250 28.62 -3.84 7.49
N SER A 251 27.42 -3.41 7.12
CA SER A 251 26.51 -2.76 8.05
C SER A 251 25.15 -3.43 8.08
N THR A 252 24.47 -3.28 9.21
CA THR A 252 23.05 -3.59 9.32
C THR A 252 22.32 -2.43 9.95
N GLY A 253 21.07 -2.25 9.57
CA GLY A 253 20.22 -1.30 10.24
C GLY A 253 18.94 -1.00 9.48
N PRO A 254 18.10 -0.15 10.08
CA PRO A 254 16.83 0.21 9.50
C PRO A 254 17.01 1.17 8.33
N SER A 255 16.07 1.12 7.40
CA SER A 255 15.88 2.15 6.39
C SER A 255 14.42 2.47 6.18
N VAL A 256 14.16 3.70 5.79
CA VAL A 256 12.82 4.17 5.40
C VAL A 256 12.86 4.54 3.93
N ILE A 257 11.80 4.21 3.20
CA ILE A 257 11.62 4.60 1.79
C ILE A 257 10.29 5.32 1.67
N LEU A 258 10.33 6.51 1.08
CA LEU A 258 9.15 7.21 0.60
C LEU A 258 9.10 7.04 -0.91
N ARG A 259 8.05 6.40 -1.40
CA ARG A 259 7.82 6.18 -2.83
C ARG A 259 6.61 6.98 -3.28
N GLY A 260 6.74 7.74 -4.34
CA GLY A 260 5.63 8.42 -5.00
C GLY A 260 5.45 7.88 -6.41
N GLU A 261 4.27 7.35 -6.72
CA GLU A 261 3.93 6.95 -8.08
C GLU A 261 3.82 8.18 -9.00
N LEU A 262 4.49 8.08 -10.14
CA LEU A 262 4.40 9.00 -11.27
C LEU A 262 3.46 8.38 -12.33
N ALA A 263 3.41 8.96 -13.52
CA ALA A 263 2.66 8.39 -14.63
C ALA A 263 3.36 7.13 -15.21
N TYR A 264 2.58 6.27 -15.89
CA TYR A 264 3.07 5.13 -16.67
C TYR A 264 3.83 4.05 -15.89
N GLY A 265 3.49 3.84 -14.62
CA GLY A 265 4.10 2.79 -13.79
C GLY A 265 5.53 3.10 -13.34
N ILE A 266 5.98 4.36 -13.53
CA ILE A 266 7.23 4.88 -12.99
C ILE A 266 6.96 5.42 -11.57
N ALA A 267 7.89 5.25 -10.65
CA ALA A 267 7.82 5.84 -9.32
C ALA A 267 9.14 6.53 -8.95
N LEU A 268 9.04 7.61 -8.19
CA LEU A 268 10.16 8.28 -7.56
C LEU A 268 10.33 7.73 -6.14
N GLU A 269 11.56 7.43 -5.75
CA GLU A 269 11.89 6.89 -4.43
C GLU A 269 12.91 7.77 -3.73
N LEU A 270 12.64 8.10 -2.48
CA LEU A 270 13.55 8.75 -1.55
C LEU A 270 13.81 7.78 -0.39
N ARG A 271 15.08 7.47 -0.13
CA ARG A 271 15.46 6.46 0.85
C ARG A 271 16.48 7.02 1.84
N GLY A 272 16.26 6.74 3.12
CA GLY A 272 17.22 7.00 4.19
C GLY A 272 17.59 5.70 4.89
N VAL A 273 18.89 5.44 5.02
CA VAL A 273 19.44 4.26 5.69
C VAL A 273 20.30 4.72 6.86
N SER A 274 20.13 4.07 8.01
CA SER A 274 21.05 4.19 9.14
C SER A 274 21.56 2.79 9.49
N GLY A 275 22.85 2.65 9.78
CA GLY A 275 23.43 1.34 10.06
C GLY A 275 24.60 1.39 11.03
N LEU A 276 24.81 0.25 11.69
CA LEU A 276 25.97 -0.05 12.51
C LEU A 276 26.95 -0.87 11.68
N ASN A 277 28.21 -0.46 11.63
CA ASN A 277 29.28 -1.17 10.90
C ASN A 277 29.91 -2.25 11.79
N TRP A 278 30.04 -3.47 11.25
CA TRP A 278 30.54 -4.65 11.96
C TRP A 278 32.00 -4.98 11.62
N ILE A 279 32.57 -4.42 10.54
CA ILE A 279 33.91 -4.83 10.06
C ILE A 279 35.01 -3.93 10.63
N ARG A 280 36.09 -4.59 11.07
CA ARG A 280 37.33 -3.99 11.56
C ARG A 280 38.16 -3.45 10.40
N PRO A 281 38.72 -2.22 10.45
CA PRO A 281 39.84 -1.89 9.59
C PRO A 281 41.00 -2.84 9.93
N SER A 282 41.49 -3.59 8.95
CA SER A 282 42.64 -4.48 9.13
C SER A 282 43.89 -3.65 9.38
N GLY A 283 44.36 -3.55 10.62
CA GLY A 283 45.63 -2.87 10.95
C GLY A 283 45.69 -2.13 12.28
N SER A 284 44.57 -1.90 12.98
CA SER A 284 44.59 -1.26 14.30
C SER A 284 44.51 -2.28 15.45
N SER A 285 45.51 -2.27 16.33
CA SER A 285 45.56 -3.05 17.58
C SER A 285 44.69 -2.46 18.70
N GLN A 286 43.85 -1.47 18.40
CA GLN A 286 43.01 -0.78 19.36
C GLN A 286 41.64 -1.47 19.42
N ALA A 287 41.11 -1.64 20.64
CA ALA A 287 39.81 -2.27 20.90
C ALA A 287 38.71 -1.69 19.99
N PRO A 288 37.75 -2.51 19.52
CA PRO A 288 36.72 -2.09 18.57
C PRO A 288 35.93 -0.93 19.16
N THR A 289 36.19 0.29 18.70
CA THR A 289 35.24 1.37 18.83
C THR A 289 34.28 1.23 17.65
N PRO A 290 33.03 0.75 17.86
CA PRO A 290 32.03 0.77 16.80
C PRO A 290 31.95 2.21 16.31
N SER A 291 32.22 2.43 15.02
CA SER A 291 31.91 3.71 14.40
C SER A 291 30.40 3.86 14.45
N LEU A 292 29.95 4.80 15.30
CA LEU A 292 28.64 4.78 15.95
C LEU A 292 27.44 4.94 15.00
N LEU A 293 27.66 5.36 13.75
CA LEU A 293 26.58 5.50 12.78
C LEU A 293 27.13 5.66 11.35
N ALA A 294 26.69 4.80 10.44
CA ALA A 294 26.73 5.04 9.00
C ALA A 294 25.36 5.56 8.56
N MET A 295 25.34 6.63 7.78
CA MET A 295 24.12 7.17 7.19
C MET A 295 24.24 7.16 5.67
N THR A 296 23.19 6.70 4.99
CA THR A 296 23.10 6.75 3.52
C THR A 296 21.79 7.40 3.13
N GLY A 297 21.85 8.40 2.26
CA GLY A 297 20.69 8.95 1.57
C GLY A 297 20.70 8.48 0.12
N GLU A 298 19.55 8.05 -0.39
CA GLU A 298 19.40 7.64 -1.78
C GLU A 298 18.16 8.31 -2.42
N VAL A 299 18.28 8.66 -3.69
CA VAL A 299 17.18 9.17 -4.52
C VAL A 299 17.19 8.37 -5.81
N GLY A 300 16.05 7.84 -6.23
CA GLY A 300 16.00 7.02 -7.43
C GLY A 300 14.64 6.92 -8.09
N LEU A 301 14.62 6.15 -9.18
CA LEU A 301 13.44 5.86 -9.96
C LEU A 301 13.26 4.34 -10.06
N SER A 302 12.01 3.90 -10.03
CA SER A 302 11.63 2.50 -10.29
C SER A 302 10.49 2.39 -11.29
N MET A 303 10.43 1.27 -11.99
CA MET A 303 9.36 0.91 -12.91
C MET A 303 8.74 -0.41 -12.49
N ARG A 304 7.41 -0.45 -12.42
CA ARG A 304 6.63 -1.63 -12.02
C ARG A 304 6.24 -2.48 -13.22
N PHE A 305 6.51 -3.77 -13.16
CA PHE A 305 6.07 -4.77 -14.12
C PHE A 305 5.04 -5.70 -13.47
N GLN A 306 3.93 -5.93 -14.18
CA GLN A 306 2.83 -6.81 -13.78
C GLN A 306 2.74 -8.01 -14.73
#